data_AF-A0A3D5YL87-F1
#
_entry.id   AF-A0A3D5YL87-F1
#
_cell.length_a   1.000
_cell.length_b   1.000
_cell.length_c   1.000
_cell.angle_alpha   90.00
_cell.angle_beta   90.00
_cell.angle_gamma   90.00
#
_symmetry.space_group_name_H-M   'P 1'
#
loop_
_entity.id
_entity.type
_entity.pdbx_description
1 polymer ?
#
loop_
_entity_poly.entity_id
_entity_poly.type
_entity_poly.pdbx_seq_one_letter_code
_entity_poly.pdbx_strand_id
1 'polypeptide(L)' 'MNISYSWLKRFLPVQLDPKRVDELLTDTGLEVEGVTEIESIRGGLRGVVVGEVLTCVQHPNADRLK' A
#
# COMPACT_ATOMS: atom_id res chain seq x y z
N MET A 1 -12.36 -2.15 15.44
CA MET A 1 -12.80 -1.99 14.02
C MET A 1 -11.59 -1.59 13.22
N ASN A 2 -11.34 -2.18 12.05
CA ASN A 2 -10.16 -1.87 11.25
C ASN A 2 -10.54 -0.98 10.06
N ILE A 3 -9.83 0.12 9.86
CA ILE A 3 -10.08 1.08 8.78
C ILE A 3 -8.75 1.38 8.09
N SER A 4 -8.77 1.39 6.75
CA SER A 4 -7.60 1.81 5.98
C SER A 4 -7.39 3.31 6.13
N TYR A 5 -6.20 3.71 6.55
CA TYR A 5 -5.84 5.12 6.64
C TYR A 5 -5.90 5.84 5.29
N SER A 6 -5.48 5.16 4.21
CA SER A 6 -5.59 5.66 2.84
C SER A 6 -7.05 5.87 2.41
N TRP A 7 -7.96 4.99 2.85
CA TRP A 7 -9.40 5.17 2.59
C TRP A 7 -9.95 6.38 3.34
N LEU A 8 -9.60 6.55 4.63
CA LEU A 8 -10.01 7.70 5.43
C LEU A 8 -9.55 9.03 4.81
N LYS A 9 -8.31 9.08 4.29
CA LYS A 9 -7.75 10.25 3.60
C LYS A 9 -8.53 10.69 2.36
N ARG A 10 -9.35 9.82 1.76
CA ARG A 10 -10.21 10.19 0.62
C ARG A 10 -11.40 11.07 1.02
N PHE A 11 -11.83 10.98 2.28
CA PHE A 11 -12.95 11.76 2.81
C PHE A 11 -12.47 12.97 3.61
N LEU A 12 -11.32 12.82 4.27
CA LEU A 12 -10.67 13.86 5.06
C LEU A 12 -9.28 14.11 4.47
N PRO A 13 -9.10 15.13 3.61
CA PRO A 13 -7.81 15.44 3.01
C PRO A 13 -6.87 16.08 4.04
N VAL A 14 -6.40 15.29 4.99
CA VAL A 14 -5.48 15.70 6.06
C VAL A 14 -4.08 15.18 5.80
N GLN A 15 -3.10 16.06 5.98
CA GLN A 15 -1.66 15.76 5.84
C GLN A 15 -1.08 15.46 7.23
N LEU A 16 -1.66 14.48 7.91
CA LEU A 16 -1.19 14.03 9.21
C LEU A 16 -0.46 12.68 9.09
N ASP A 17 0.41 12.42 10.05
CA ASP A 17 1.01 11.12 10.25
C ASP A 17 0.00 10.17 10.95
N PRO A 18 -0.04 8.87 10.64
CA PRO A 18 -0.95 7.92 11.29
C PRO A 18 -0.90 7.96 12.82
N LYS A 19 0.28 8.17 13.42
CA LYS A 19 0.44 8.27 14.88
C LYS A 19 -0.26 9.51 15.45
N ARG A 20 -0.20 10.64 14.74
CA ARG A 20 -0.92 11.84 15.17
C ARG A 20 -2.43 11.68 15.03
N VAL A 21 -2.89 10.91 14.05
CA VAL A 21 -4.31 10.61 13.88
C VAL A 21 -4.81 9.68 14.99
N ASP A 22 -4.01 8.69 15.40
CA ASP A 22 -4.28 7.85 16.57
C ASP A 22 -4.51 8.71 17.84
N GLU A 23 -3.56 9.59 18.17
CA GLU A 23 -3.69 10.50 19.32
C GLU A 23 -4.98 11.33 19.26
N LEU A 24 -5.29 11.94 18.11
CA LEU A 24 -6.48 12.78 17.95
C LEU A 24 -7.80 11.99 18.03
N LEU A 25 -7.84 10.78 17.47
CA LEU A 25 -9.01 9.92 17.56
C LEU A 25 -9.25 9.51 19.01
N THR A 26 -8.20 9.08 19.71
CA THR A 26 -8.28 8.71 21.12
C THR A 26 -8.69 9.90 22.01
N ASP A 27 -8.12 11.09 21.79
CA ASP A 27 -8.47 12.32 22.51
C ASP A 27 -9.93 12.76 22.28
N THR A 28 -10.50 12.43 21.12
CA THR A 28 -11.90 12.72 20.78
C THR A 28 -12.87 11.61 21.21
N GLY A 29 -12.37 10.56 21.89
CA GLY A 29 -13.17 9.47 22.45
C GLY A 29 -13.32 8.25 21.52
N LEU A 30 -12.58 8.21 20.41
CA LEU A 30 -12.50 7.07 19.49
C LEU A 30 -11.18 6.32 19.74
N GLU A 31 -11.19 5.42 20.72
CA GLU A 31 -10.01 4.65 21.11
C GLU A 31 -9.44 3.83 19.93
N VAL A 32 -8.13 3.93 19.73
CA VAL A 32 -7.39 3.18 18.71
C VAL A 32 -6.52 2.14 19.40
N GLU A 33 -6.85 0.86 19.21
CA GLU A 33 -6.10 -0.26 19.79
C GLU A 33 -4.68 -0.39 19.21
N GLY A 34 -4.49 0.00 17.95
CA GLY A 34 -3.18 0.00 17.32
C GLY A 34 -3.20 0.38 15.85
N VAL A 35 -2.01 0.72 15.37
CA VAL A 35 -1.75 1.05 13.97
C VAL A 35 -0.78 0.02 13.41
N THR A 36 -1.15 -0.64 12.32
CA THR A 36 -0.32 -1.64 11.65
C THR A 36 -0.16 -1.31 10.18
N GLU A 37 1.07 -1.44 9.68
CA GLU A 37 1.32 -1.41 8.25
C GLU A 37 0.88 -2.72 7.62
N ILE A 38 0.07 -2.62 6.57
CA ILE A 38 -0.39 -3.77 5.80
C ILE A 38 0.35 -3.77 4.47
N GLU A 39 1.19 -4.78 4.28
CA GLU A 39 1.82 -5.08 3.00
C GLU A 39 1.08 -6.27 2.36
N SER A 40 0.71 -6.16 1.08
CA SER A 40 0.11 -7.28 0.32
C SER A 40 1.11 -8.41 0.08
N ILE A 41 2.40 -8.07 0.01
CA ILE A 41 3.53 -9.00 -0.15
C ILE A 41 4.59 -8.59 0.86
N ARG A 42 5.02 -9.52 1.72
CA ARG A 42 6.05 -9.25 2.74
C ARG A 42 7.29 -8.64 2.09
N GLY A 43 7.68 -7.45 2.54
CA GLY A 43 8.76 -6.66 1.94
C GLY A 43 8.29 -5.60 0.95
N GLY A 44 6.97 -5.38 0.81
CA GLY A 44 6.37 -4.24 0.13
C GLY A 44 6.65 -4.13 -1.36
N LEU A 45 6.99 -5.25 -2.02
CA LEU A 45 7.48 -5.24 -3.41
C LEU A 45 8.61 -4.21 -3.64
N ARG A 46 9.41 -3.89 -2.61
CA ARG A 46 10.46 -2.88 -2.71
C ARG A 46 11.41 -3.22 -3.86
N GLY A 47 11.56 -2.29 -4.79
CA GLY A 47 12.37 -2.46 -6.01
C GLY A 47 11.61 -2.97 -7.23
N VAL A 48 10.33 -3.30 -7.12
CA VAL A 48 9.47 -3.59 -8.28
C VAL A 48 8.94 -2.27 -8.85
N VAL A 49 9.12 -2.10 -10.15
CA VAL A 49 8.70 -0.93 -10.90
C VAL A 49 7.84 -1.34 -12.08
N VAL A 50 7.01 -0.41 -12.56
CA VAL A 50 6.28 -0.61 -13.81
C VAL A 50 7.25 -0.44 -14.97
N GLY A 51 7.30 -1.42 -15.86
CA GLY A 51 8.09 -1.39 -17.09
C GLY A 51 7.22 -1.63 -18.32
N GLU A 52 7.66 -1.12 -19.45
CA GLU A 52 7.04 -1.32 -20.76
C GLU A 52 7.90 -2.26 -21.60
N VAL A 53 7.29 -3.31 -22.17
CA VAL A 53 7.98 -4.23 -23.07
C VAL A 53 7.96 -3.65 -24.48
N LEU A 54 9.10 -3.10 -24.92
CA LEU A 54 9.22 -2.50 -26.26
C LEU A 54 9.24 -3.55 -27.38
N THR A 55 9.82 -4.73 -27.11
CA THR A 55 9.98 -5.81 -28.07
C THR A 55 9.91 -7.16 -27.37
N CYS A 56 9.29 -8.14 -28.02
CA CYS A 56 9.10 -9.49 -27.49
C CYS A 56 9.21 -10.48 -28.64
N VAL A 57 10.08 -11.49 -28.53
CA VAL A 57 10.43 -12.40 -29.64
C VAL A 57 10.46 -13.85 -29.16
N GLN A 58 10.00 -14.77 -30.01
CA GLN A 58 9.98 -16.19 -29.62
C GLN A 58 11.38 -16.68 -29.23
N HIS A 59 11.50 -17.32 -28.07
CA HIS A 59 12.78 -17.89 -27.64
C HIS A 59 13.23 -18.97 -28.64
N PRO A 60 14.49 -18.94 -29.11
CA PRO A 60 14.93 -19.77 -30.24
C PRO A 60 14.82 -21.28 -29.99
N ASN A 61 14.92 -21.70 -28.73
CA ASN A 61 14.95 -23.11 -28.33
C ASN A 61 13.81 -23.48 -27.37
N ALA A 62 12.79 -22.63 -27.22
CA ALA A 62 11.66 -22.92 -26.34
C ALA A 62 10.35 -22.44 -26.97
N ASP A 63 9.40 -23.37 -27.13
CA ASP A 63 8.09 -23.15 -27.75
C ASP A 63 7.15 -22.28 -26.89
N ARG A 64 7.32 -22.31 -25.56
CA ARG A 64 6.44 -21.62 -24.60
C ARG A 64 6.97 -20.29 -24.05
N LEU A 65 8.12 -19.81 -24.53
CA LEU A 65 8.76 -18.57 -24.04
C LEU A 65 8.80 -17.48 -25.12
N LYS A 66 8.78 -16.22 -24.69
CA LYS A 66 8.70 -15.00 -25.53
C LYS A 66 9.77 -13.98 -25.13
#